data_AF-A0A7H0RQY8-F1
#
_entry.id   AF-A0A7H0RQY8-F1
#
_cell.length_a   1.000
_cell.length_b   1.000
_cell.length_c   1.000
_cell.angle_alpha   90.00
_cell.angle_beta   90.00
_cell.angle_gamma   90.00
#
_symmetry.space_group_name_H-M   'P 1'
#
loop_
_entity.id
_entity.type
_entity.pdbx_description
1 polymer ?
#
loop_
_entity_poly.entity_id
_entity_poly.type
_entity_poly.pdbx_seq_one_letter_code
_entity_poly.pdbx_strand_id
1 'polypeptide(L)'
;LRLEDMRIPHSYLKTFQGPATGIIVERERLNKYGAPLLGATVKPKLGLSGKNYGRVVYEGLKGGLDFLKDDENINSQPFMRWRERFLYCMEGINRASASTGEVKGSYLNITAGTMEEVYKRAEYAKSVGSVIVMIDLVMGYTAIQSAAVWARENDLILHLHRAGNSTYARQKNHGINFRVICKWMRMSGVDHIHAGTVVGKLEGDPLMIKGFYDTLRLTHLDVNLPYGIFFEMTWASLRKCMPVASGGIH
;
A
#
# COMPACT_ATOMS: atom_id res chain seq x y z
N LEU A 1 11.55 13.83 -22.86
CA LEU A 1 10.22 14.26 -22.37
C LEU A 1 9.99 13.62 -21.02
N ARG A 2 9.66 14.39 -19.99
CA ARG A 2 9.31 13.88 -18.66
C ARG A 2 8.08 14.59 -18.13
N LEU A 3 7.08 13.84 -17.66
CA LEU A 3 5.90 14.40 -17.03
C LEU A 3 6.21 14.66 -15.55
N GLU A 4 6.43 15.92 -15.20
CA GLU A 4 6.79 16.30 -13.84
C GLU A 4 5.57 16.42 -12.93
N ASP A 5 4.52 17.12 -13.33
CA ASP A 5 3.36 17.32 -12.47
C ASP A 5 2.07 17.49 -13.26
N MET A 6 0.94 17.30 -12.59
CA MET A 6 -0.40 17.48 -13.16
C MET A 6 -1.31 18.21 -12.18
N ARG A 7 -1.96 19.28 -12.64
CA ARG A 7 -3.12 19.85 -11.96
C ARG A 7 -4.35 19.05 -12.36
N ILE A 8 -4.94 18.32 -11.42
CA ILE A 8 -6.22 17.64 -11.67
C ILE A 8 -7.34 18.54 -11.13
N PRO A 9 -8.28 19.00 -11.98
CA PRO A 9 -9.31 19.94 -11.56
C PRO A 9 -10.30 19.30 -10.59
N HIS A 10 -10.85 20.11 -9.69
CA HIS A 10 -11.83 19.66 -8.67
C HIS A 10 -13.00 18.88 -9.29
N SER A 11 -13.55 19.36 -10.41
CA SER A 11 -14.66 18.71 -11.12
C SER A 11 -14.33 17.28 -11.56
N TYR A 12 -13.09 17.05 -12.03
CA TYR A 12 -12.64 15.71 -12.42
C TYR A 12 -12.36 14.84 -11.20
N LEU A 13 -11.75 15.38 -10.14
CA LEU A 13 -11.52 14.61 -8.90
C LEU A 13 -12.81 14.07 -8.30
N LYS A 14 -13.93 14.81 -8.40
CA LYS A 14 -15.24 14.37 -7.90
C LYS A 14 -15.82 13.16 -8.62
N THR A 15 -15.27 12.76 -9.77
CA THR A 15 -15.69 11.52 -10.46
C THR A 15 -14.98 10.28 -9.92
N PHE A 16 -14.05 10.43 -8.97
CA PHE A 16 -13.26 9.33 -8.39
C PHE A 16 -13.67 9.07 -6.94
N GLN A 17 -13.60 7.81 -6.51
CA GLN A 17 -13.87 7.41 -5.13
C GLN A 17 -12.82 7.98 -4.14
N GLY A 18 -11.56 8.03 -4.55
CA GLY A 18 -10.43 8.21 -3.62
C GLY A 18 -10.20 6.97 -2.72
N PRO A 19 -9.26 7.06 -1.75
CA PRO A 19 -8.84 5.91 -0.93
C PRO A 19 -10.00 5.16 -0.27
N ALA A 20 -10.03 3.84 -0.36
CA ALA A 20 -11.10 2.98 0.16
C ALA A 20 -11.34 3.17 1.67
N THR A 21 -10.31 3.27 2.47
CA THR A 21 -10.35 3.55 3.91
C THR A 21 -9.79 4.93 4.22
N GLY A 22 -8.57 5.21 3.77
CA GLY A 22 -7.80 6.41 4.07
C GLY A 22 -7.32 6.52 5.53
N ILE A 23 -6.38 7.44 5.77
CA ILE A 23 -5.62 7.56 7.03
C ILE A 23 -6.49 7.59 8.30
N ILE A 24 -7.58 8.35 8.28
CA ILE A 24 -8.38 8.61 9.49
C ILE A 24 -9.11 7.33 9.91
N VAL A 25 -9.90 6.77 9.00
CA VAL A 25 -10.71 5.57 9.26
C VAL A 25 -9.82 4.36 9.52
N GLU A 26 -8.64 4.27 8.90
CA GLU A 26 -7.69 3.21 9.19
C GLU A 26 -7.22 3.26 10.65
N ARG A 27 -6.84 4.44 11.15
CA ARG A 27 -6.42 4.59 12.55
C ARG A 27 -7.55 4.26 13.53
N GLU A 28 -8.78 4.60 13.17
CA GLU A 28 -9.99 4.23 13.92
C GLU A 28 -10.21 2.71 13.94
N ARG A 29 -10.14 2.05 12.78
CA ARG A 29 -10.28 0.58 12.68
C ARG A 29 -9.21 -0.17 13.47
N LEU A 30 -7.99 0.36 13.53
CA LEU A 30 -6.86 -0.27 14.22
C LEU A 30 -6.75 0.15 15.69
N ASN A 31 -7.46 1.19 16.12
CA ASN A 31 -7.30 1.86 17.41
C ASN A 31 -5.83 2.27 17.70
N LYS A 32 -5.16 2.88 16.71
CA LYS A 32 -3.73 3.25 16.79
C LYS A 32 -3.48 4.72 16.43
N TYR A 33 -3.08 5.50 17.43
CA TYR A 33 -2.92 6.95 17.34
C TYR A 33 -1.59 7.42 17.94
N GLY A 34 -1.17 8.63 17.60
CA GLY A 34 0.02 9.27 18.17
C GLY A 34 1.36 8.83 17.58
N ALA A 35 1.44 7.66 16.92
CA ALA A 35 2.67 7.14 16.34
C ALA A 35 2.51 6.68 14.87
N PRO A 36 3.63 6.59 14.11
CA PRO A 36 3.68 5.83 12.86
C PRO A 36 3.33 4.35 13.09
N LEU A 37 2.69 3.72 12.11
CA LEU A 37 2.45 2.27 12.13
C LEU A 37 3.74 1.54 11.74
N LEU A 38 4.06 0.46 12.45
CA LEU A 38 5.25 -0.36 12.25
C LEU A 38 4.92 -1.60 11.43
N GLY A 39 5.71 -1.86 10.38
CA GLY A 39 5.51 -2.99 9.50
C GLY A 39 6.81 -3.65 9.04
N ALA A 40 6.76 -4.95 8.73
CA ALA A 40 7.89 -5.68 8.15
C ALA A 40 7.48 -6.60 7.00
N THR A 41 8.29 -6.67 5.96
CA THR A 41 8.14 -7.68 4.91
C THR A 41 8.76 -8.99 5.37
N VAL A 42 8.03 -10.09 5.28
CA VAL A 42 8.56 -11.43 5.59
C VAL A 42 9.77 -11.74 4.69
N LYS A 43 10.79 -12.39 5.28
CA LYS A 43 12.02 -12.80 4.59
C LYS A 43 12.34 -14.27 4.82
N PRO A 44 13.07 -14.95 3.90
CA PRO A 44 13.54 -14.47 2.59
C PRO A 44 12.39 -14.13 1.63
N LYS A 45 12.68 -13.39 0.53
CA LYS A 45 11.61 -12.92 -0.40
C LYS A 45 10.75 -14.09 -0.91
N LEU A 46 11.39 -15.19 -1.32
CA LEU A 46 10.77 -16.39 -1.86
C LEU A 46 11.31 -17.64 -1.16
N GLY A 47 10.57 -18.75 -1.23
CA GLY A 47 11.05 -20.09 -0.83
C GLY A 47 10.57 -20.59 0.53
N LEU A 48 9.93 -19.76 1.36
CA LEU A 48 9.25 -20.24 2.57
C LEU A 48 7.95 -20.98 2.22
N SER A 49 7.66 -22.06 2.95
CA SER A 49 6.35 -22.72 2.93
C SER A 49 5.29 -21.90 3.67
N GLY A 50 4.00 -22.15 3.42
CA GLY A 50 2.89 -21.45 4.07
C GLY A 50 2.96 -21.47 5.60
N LYS A 51 3.27 -22.64 6.18
CA LYS A 51 3.41 -22.82 7.64
C LYS A 51 4.54 -21.95 8.22
N ASN A 52 5.71 -21.95 7.58
CA ASN A 52 6.84 -21.15 8.04
C ASN A 52 6.59 -19.65 7.84
N TYR A 53 5.86 -19.27 6.79
CA TYR A 53 5.41 -17.89 6.59
C TYR A 53 4.55 -17.41 7.75
N GLY A 54 3.53 -18.19 8.13
CA GLY A 54 2.66 -17.90 9.27
C GLY A 54 3.41 -17.81 10.60
N ARG A 55 4.45 -18.64 10.80
CA ARG A 55 5.33 -18.55 11.98
C ARG A 55 6.07 -17.21 12.04
N VAL A 56 6.66 -16.75 10.93
CA VAL A 56 7.35 -15.45 10.90
C VAL A 56 6.36 -14.29 11.16
N VAL A 57 5.15 -14.39 10.60
CA VAL A 57 4.07 -13.43 10.87
C VAL A 57 3.72 -13.37 12.35
N TYR A 58 3.52 -14.52 13.00
CA TYR A 58 3.22 -14.58 14.42
C TYR A 58 4.32 -13.94 15.28
N GLU A 59 5.59 -14.34 15.09
CA GLU A 59 6.69 -13.84 15.92
C GLU A 59 6.88 -12.32 15.76
N GLY A 60 6.81 -11.81 14.52
CA GLY A 60 6.96 -10.38 14.27
C GLY A 60 5.82 -9.54 14.87
N LEU A 61 4.57 -9.98 14.73
CA LEU A 61 3.41 -9.27 15.29
C LEU A 61 3.39 -9.31 16.82
N LYS A 62 3.69 -10.48 17.41
CA LYS A 62 3.80 -10.63 18.85
C LYS A 62 4.93 -9.78 19.43
N GLY A 63 6.02 -9.62 18.68
CA GLY A 63 7.17 -8.79 19.06
C GLY A 63 6.91 -7.28 19.04
N GLY A 64 5.72 -6.83 18.62
CA GLY A 64 5.30 -5.42 18.69
C GLY A 64 5.06 -4.75 17.33
N LEU A 65 5.24 -5.43 16.20
CA LEU A 65 4.84 -4.87 14.92
C LEU A 65 3.31 -4.78 14.81
N ASP A 66 2.82 -3.75 14.12
CA ASP A 66 1.40 -3.63 13.79
C ASP A 66 1.04 -4.56 12.63
N PHE A 67 1.97 -4.64 11.68
CA PHE A 67 1.79 -5.36 10.44
C PHE A 67 3.01 -6.20 10.05
N LEU A 68 2.73 -7.34 9.41
CA LEU A 68 3.66 -7.91 8.43
C LEU A 68 3.11 -7.74 7.02
N LYS A 69 3.86 -8.16 6.02
CA LYS A 69 3.36 -8.22 4.65
C LYS A 69 4.00 -9.33 3.85
N ASP A 70 3.22 -9.81 2.89
CA ASP A 70 3.74 -10.56 1.77
C ASP A 70 4.79 -9.73 1.02
N ASP A 71 5.81 -10.37 0.46
CA ASP A 71 6.72 -9.71 -0.49
C ASP A 71 5.99 -9.48 -1.82
N GLU A 72 6.38 -8.46 -2.61
CA GLU A 72 5.66 -8.10 -3.84
C GLU A 72 5.65 -9.22 -4.89
N ASN A 73 6.62 -10.13 -4.82
CA ASN A 73 6.71 -11.28 -5.71
C ASN A 73 6.19 -12.58 -5.08
N ILE A 74 5.57 -12.53 -3.90
CA ILE A 74 4.84 -13.65 -3.31
C ILE A 74 3.39 -13.58 -3.77
N ASN A 75 3.01 -14.49 -4.67
CA ASN A 75 1.65 -14.58 -5.21
C ASN A 75 1.11 -15.99 -4.95
N SER A 76 1.36 -16.93 -5.86
CA SER A 76 1.05 -18.36 -5.71
C SER A 76 2.03 -19.21 -6.49
N GLN A 77 3.08 -19.66 -5.81
CA GLN A 77 4.20 -20.38 -6.41
C GLN A 77 4.17 -21.88 -6.04
N PRO A 78 4.93 -22.73 -6.74
CA PRO A 78 5.03 -24.15 -6.38
C PRO A 78 5.46 -24.42 -4.93
N PHE A 79 6.32 -23.57 -4.36
CA PHE A 79 6.78 -23.73 -2.97
C PHE A 79 5.76 -23.27 -1.91
N MET A 80 4.75 -22.49 -2.30
CA MET A 80 3.72 -21.98 -1.39
C MET A 80 2.50 -21.48 -2.19
N ARG A 81 1.39 -22.22 -2.12
CA ARG A 81 0.13 -21.78 -2.72
C ARG A 81 -0.54 -20.72 -1.85
N TRP A 82 -1.23 -19.78 -2.48
CA TRP A 82 -1.74 -18.59 -1.79
C TRP A 82 -2.75 -18.91 -0.67
N ARG A 83 -3.60 -19.94 -0.86
CA ARG A 83 -4.60 -20.34 0.15
C ARG A 83 -3.95 -20.84 1.43
N GLU A 84 -2.90 -21.67 1.30
CA GLU A 84 -2.13 -22.18 2.44
C GLU A 84 -1.52 -21.02 3.22
N ARG A 85 -0.89 -20.07 2.51
CA ARG A 85 -0.30 -18.88 3.12
C ARG A 85 -1.34 -18.06 3.88
N PHE A 86 -2.50 -17.78 3.27
CA PHE A 86 -3.54 -16.96 3.89
C PHE A 86 -4.02 -17.58 5.20
N LEU A 87 -4.28 -18.89 5.21
CA LEU A 87 -4.72 -19.60 6.43
C LEU A 87 -3.68 -19.54 7.55
N TYR A 88 -2.42 -19.90 7.28
CA TYR A 88 -1.37 -19.86 8.30
C TYR A 88 -1.02 -18.44 8.76
N CYS A 89 -1.12 -17.43 7.88
CA CYS A 89 -1.00 -16.02 8.26
C CYS A 89 -2.12 -15.60 9.21
N MET A 90 -3.39 -15.96 8.90
CA MET A 90 -4.52 -15.63 9.77
C MET A 90 -4.44 -16.31 11.14
N GLU A 91 -3.94 -17.55 11.21
CA GLU A 91 -3.63 -18.18 12.49
C GLU A 91 -2.61 -17.35 13.28
N GLY A 92 -1.50 -16.96 12.64
CA GLY A 92 -0.46 -16.16 13.28
C GLY A 92 -0.94 -14.77 13.74
N ILE A 93 -1.76 -14.10 12.93
CA ILE A 93 -2.37 -12.80 13.24
C ILE A 93 -3.27 -12.92 14.48
N ASN A 94 -4.21 -13.87 14.50
CA ASN A 94 -5.14 -14.03 15.60
C ASN A 94 -4.44 -14.42 16.90
N ARG A 95 -3.42 -15.29 16.83
CA ARG A 95 -2.60 -15.64 17.99
C ARG A 95 -1.82 -14.46 18.56
N ALA A 96 -1.23 -13.63 17.70
CA ALA A 96 -0.52 -12.42 18.13
C ALA A 96 -1.49 -11.38 18.71
N SER A 97 -2.66 -11.18 18.08
CA SER A 97 -3.72 -10.30 18.58
C SER A 97 -4.18 -10.72 19.98
N ALA A 98 -4.52 -12.01 20.17
CA ALA A 98 -4.93 -12.54 21.47
C ALA A 98 -3.83 -12.43 22.55
N SER A 99 -2.55 -12.51 22.15
CA SER A 99 -1.42 -12.42 23.09
C SER A 99 -1.07 -10.99 23.49
N THR A 100 -1.45 -9.99 22.69
CA THR A 100 -1.04 -8.59 22.86
C THR A 100 -2.20 -7.67 23.23
N GLY A 101 -3.44 -8.07 22.95
CA GLY A 101 -4.64 -7.22 23.09
C GLY A 101 -4.77 -6.16 22.01
N GLU A 102 -3.93 -6.18 20.97
CA GLU A 102 -3.93 -5.21 19.89
C GLU A 102 -4.49 -5.78 18.59
N VAL A 103 -5.13 -4.93 17.77
CA VAL A 103 -5.44 -5.27 16.39
C VAL A 103 -4.13 -5.43 15.61
N LYS A 104 -3.94 -6.60 14.98
CA LYS A 104 -2.79 -6.94 14.15
C LYS A 104 -3.23 -7.30 12.73
N GLY A 105 -2.33 -7.23 11.77
CA GLY A 105 -2.61 -7.69 10.40
C GLY A 105 -1.38 -8.15 9.65
N SER A 106 -1.59 -8.78 8.49
CA SER A 106 -0.54 -8.99 7.50
C SER A 106 -1.10 -8.68 6.11
N TYR A 107 -0.36 -7.95 5.28
CA TYR A 107 -0.87 -7.57 3.97
C TYR A 107 -0.84 -8.80 3.06
N LEU A 108 -2.01 -9.44 2.91
CA LEU A 108 -2.18 -10.62 2.08
C LEU A 108 -2.16 -10.23 0.60
N ASN A 109 -1.18 -10.71 -0.17
CA ASN A 109 -1.01 -10.32 -1.57
C ASN A 109 -2.00 -11.02 -2.49
N ILE A 110 -2.94 -10.24 -3.03
CA ILE A 110 -3.99 -10.69 -3.94
C ILE A 110 -3.62 -10.53 -5.43
N THR A 111 -2.43 -9.98 -5.74
CA THR A 111 -1.93 -9.84 -7.12
C THR A 111 -1.94 -11.18 -7.86
N ALA A 112 -2.58 -11.22 -9.03
CA ALA A 112 -2.72 -12.42 -9.84
C ALA A 112 -2.71 -12.07 -11.34
N GLY A 113 -2.62 -13.10 -12.18
CA GLY A 113 -2.54 -12.93 -13.64
C GLY A 113 -3.85 -12.54 -14.33
N THR A 114 -5.01 -12.74 -13.68
CA THR A 114 -6.32 -12.34 -14.19
C THR A 114 -7.18 -11.75 -13.07
N MET A 115 -8.19 -10.95 -13.43
CA MET A 115 -9.08 -10.32 -12.44
C MET A 115 -9.93 -11.34 -11.68
N GLU A 116 -10.32 -12.45 -12.30
CA GLU A 116 -11.09 -13.52 -11.64
C GLU A 116 -10.28 -14.11 -10.49
N GLU A 117 -8.98 -14.30 -10.68
CA GLU A 117 -8.10 -14.82 -9.63
C GLU A 117 -7.78 -13.76 -8.57
N VAL A 118 -7.72 -12.47 -8.93
CA VAL A 118 -7.64 -11.36 -7.94
C VAL A 118 -8.88 -11.38 -7.04
N TYR A 119 -10.08 -11.40 -7.60
CA TYR A 119 -11.32 -11.44 -6.84
C TYR A 119 -11.43 -12.70 -5.98
N LYS A 120 -11.05 -13.86 -6.51
CA LYS A 120 -11.04 -15.12 -5.76
C LYS A 120 -10.16 -15.04 -4.50
N ARG A 121 -9.04 -14.34 -4.57
CA ARG A 121 -8.13 -14.11 -3.43
C ARG A 121 -8.67 -13.06 -2.48
N ALA A 122 -9.21 -11.97 -3.00
CA ALA A 122 -9.81 -10.89 -2.23
C ALA A 122 -11.00 -11.39 -1.39
N GLU A 123 -11.93 -12.11 -2.01
CA GLU A 123 -13.07 -12.73 -1.32
C GLU A 123 -12.62 -13.73 -0.26
N TYR A 124 -11.56 -14.50 -0.55
CA TYR A 124 -11.04 -15.41 0.46
C TYR A 124 -10.43 -14.65 1.64
N ALA A 125 -9.63 -13.60 1.41
CA ALA A 125 -9.07 -12.74 2.46
C ALA A 125 -10.16 -12.11 3.34
N LYS A 126 -11.27 -11.66 2.73
CA LYS A 126 -12.47 -11.21 3.44
C LYS A 126 -13.08 -12.33 4.28
N SER A 127 -13.31 -13.50 3.69
CA SER A 127 -13.95 -14.64 4.36
C SER A 127 -13.20 -15.14 5.59
N VAL A 128 -11.87 -15.02 5.60
CA VAL A 128 -11.02 -15.39 6.76
C VAL A 128 -10.83 -14.24 7.75
N GLY A 129 -11.43 -13.07 7.52
CA GLY A 129 -11.41 -11.94 8.44
C GLY A 129 -10.14 -11.10 8.42
N SER A 130 -9.42 -11.02 7.29
CA SER A 130 -8.28 -10.11 7.19
C SER A 130 -8.73 -8.64 7.20
N VAL A 131 -7.99 -7.79 7.92
CA VAL A 131 -8.23 -6.33 7.95
C VAL A 131 -7.65 -5.61 6.73
N ILE A 132 -6.72 -6.24 6.02
CA ILE A 132 -5.90 -5.62 4.97
C ILE A 132 -5.45 -6.62 3.92
N VAL A 133 -5.40 -6.17 2.66
CA VAL A 133 -4.80 -6.88 1.53
C VAL A 133 -3.78 -5.99 0.83
N MET A 134 -2.89 -6.58 0.03
CA MET A 134 -2.02 -5.81 -0.86
C MET A 134 -2.15 -6.20 -2.33
N ILE A 135 -1.88 -5.21 -3.17
CA ILE A 135 -1.79 -5.30 -4.63
C ILE A 135 -0.48 -4.68 -5.11
N ASP A 136 -0.06 -5.07 -6.30
CA ASP A 136 1.14 -4.54 -6.95
C ASP A 136 0.77 -3.64 -8.12
N LEU A 137 1.52 -2.54 -8.29
CA LEU A 137 1.34 -1.58 -9.38
C LEU A 137 1.39 -2.23 -10.77
N VAL A 138 2.13 -3.33 -10.92
CA VAL A 138 2.23 -4.09 -12.18
C VAL A 138 0.91 -4.74 -12.61
N MET A 139 -0.11 -4.81 -11.76
CA MET A 139 -1.46 -5.24 -12.15
C MET A 139 -2.12 -4.27 -13.14
N GLY A 140 -1.70 -3.00 -13.15
CA GLY A 140 -2.25 -1.96 -14.00
C GLY A 140 -3.46 -1.25 -13.42
N TYR A 141 -3.73 -0.04 -13.92
CA TYR A 141 -4.68 0.89 -13.33
C TYR A 141 -6.13 0.39 -13.31
N THR A 142 -6.57 -0.32 -14.37
CA THR A 142 -7.91 -0.91 -14.43
C THR A 142 -8.14 -1.90 -13.28
N ALA A 143 -7.18 -2.80 -13.03
CA ALA A 143 -7.26 -3.77 -11.94
C ALA A 143 -7.19 -3.10 -10.56
N ILE A 144 -6.36 -2.06 -10.41
CA ILE A 144 -6.22 -1.29 -9.17
C ILE A 144 -7.54 -0.58 -8.83
N GLN A 145 -8.20 0.07 -9.80
CA GLN A 145 -9.48 0.74 -9.58
C GLN A 145 -10.56 -0.27 -9.17
N SER A 146 -10.65 -1.41 -9.86
CA SER A 146 -11.55 -2.50 -9.49
C SER A 146 -11.32 -3.01 -8.07
N ALA A 147 -10.05 -3.23 -7.69
CA ALA A 147 -9.70 -3.65 -6.34
C ALA A 147 -10.02 -2.59 -5.28
N ALA A 148 -9.87 -1.29 -5.59
CA ALA A 148 -10.19 -0.19 -4.68
C ALA A 148 -11.70 0.00 -4.45
N VAL A 149 -12.52 -0.18 -5.48
CA VAL A 149 -13.98 -0.21 -5.34
C VAL A 149 -14.39 -1.41 -4.51
N TRP A 150 -13.88 -2.60 -4.84
CA TRP A 150 -14.15 -3.82 -4.08
C TRP A 150 -13.74 -3.68 -2.60
N ALA A 151 -12.56 -3.12 -2.32
CA ALA A 151 -12.07 -2.95 -0.95
C ALA A 151 -12.98 -2.02 -0.12
N ARG A 152 -13.52 -0.97 -0.74
CA ARG A 152 -14.52 -0.09 -0.11
C ARG A 152 -15.81 -0.83 0.22
N GLU A 153 -16.35 -1.58 -0.73
CA GLU A 153 -17.62 -2.31 -0.56
C GLU A 153 -17.53 -3.46 0.45
N ASN A 154 -16.32 -3.94 0.73
CA ASN A 154 -16.08 -5.09 1.59
C ASN A 154 -15.34 -4.77 2.89
N ASP A 155 -15.09 -3.48 3.17
CA ASP A 155 -14.43 -3.00 4.38
C ASP A 155 -12.98 -3.46 4.58
N LEU A 156 -12.22 -3.68 3.50
CA LEU A 156 -10.77 -3.96 3.59
C LEU A 156 -9.91 -2.72 3.34
N ILE A 157 -8.78 -2.66 4.04
CA ILE A 157 -7.71 -1.70 3.73
C ILE A 157 -6.92 -2.20 2.52
N LEU A 158 -6.61 -1.31 1.58
CA LEU A 158 -5.91 -1.65 0.34
C LEU A 158 -4.49 -1.07 0.28
N HIS A 159 -3.49 -1.92 0.47
CA HIS A 159 -2.09 -1.54 0.36
C HIS A 159 -1.55 -1.66 -1.08
N LEU A 160 -0.96 -0.60 -1.63
CA LEU A 160 -0.29 -0.64 -2.93
C LEU A 160 1.23 -0.70 -2.79
N HIS A 161 1.81 -1.79 -3.29
CA HIS A 161 3.24 -1.87 -3.53
C HIS A 161 3.58 -1.36 -4.94
N ARG A 162 4.59 -0.48 -5.05
CA ARG A 162 4.94 0.22 -6.31
C ARG A 162 5.87 -0.56 -7.24
N ALA A 163 5.72 -1.88 -7.31
CA ALA A 163 6.55 -2.72 -8.17
C ALA A 163 6.57 -2.18 -9.62
N GLY A 164 7.75 -2.11 -10.23
CA GLY A 164 7.92 -1.60 -11.60
C GLY A 164 7.97 -0.07 -11.75
N ASN A 165 7.60 0.72 -10.73
CA ASN A 165 7.58 2.20 -10.82
C ASN A 165 8.91 2.81 -11.29
N SER A 166 10.03 2.33 -10.76
CA SER A 166 11.35 2.92 -11.05
C SER A 166 11.81 2.72 -12.49
N THR A 167 11.12 1.90 -13.30
CA THR A 167 11.43 1.75 -14.73
C THR A 167 11.19 3.03 -15.51
N TYR A 168 10.23 3.87 -15.09
CA TYR A 168 9.91 5.15 -15.73
C TYR A 168 9.93 6.35 -14.77
N ALA A 169 10.08 6.16 -13.46
CA ALA A 169 10.12 7.28 -12.51
C ALA A 169 11.52 7.76 -12.12
N ARG A 170 12.55 6.93 -12.39
CA ARG A 170 13.92 7.16 -11.87
C ARG A 170 14.68 8.26 -12.60
N GLN A 171 14.73 8.19 -13.93
CA GLN A 171 15.59 9.07 -14.70
C GLN A 171 15.02 10.50 -14.76
N LYS A 172 15.87 11.52 -14.57
CA LYS A 172 15.43 12.93 -14.57
C LYS A 172 15.15 13.49 -15.97
N ASN A 173 15.71 12.90 -17.02
CA ASN A 173 15.60 13.37 -18.40
C ASN A 173 14.39 12.78 -19.16
N HIS A 174 13.83 11.66 -18.68
CA HIS A 174 12.74 10.96 -19.36
C HIS A 174 11.82 10.22 -18.39
N GLY A 175 10.52 10.15 -18.69
CA GLY A 175 9.55 9.30 -17.98
C GLY A 175 8.46 10.07 -17.24
N ILE A 176 8.05 9.59 -16.07
CA ILE A 176 6.95 10.17 -15.28
C ILE A 176 7.41 10.31 -13.83
N ASN A 177 7.43 11.51 -13.30
CA ASN A 177 7.80 11.71 -11.90
C ASN A 177 6.80 10.99 -10.97
N PHE A 178 7.31 10.37 -9.90
CA PHE A 178 6.48 9.60 -8.98
C PHE A 178 5.35 10.41 -8.31
N ARG A 179 5.45 11.75 -8.21
CA ARG A 179 4.35 12.58 -7.70
C ARG A 179 3.08 12.46 -8.54
N VAL A 180 3.22 12.29 -9.85
CA VAL A 180 2.09 12.11 -10.77
C VAL A 180 1.42 10.77 -10.51
N ILE A 181 2.23 9.72 -10.31
CA ILE A 181 1.74 8.39 -9.91
C ILE A 181 1.05 8.45 -8.53
N CYS A 182 1.59 9.22 -7.58
CA CYS A 182 0.94 9.45 -6.28
C CYS A 182 -0.45 10.07 -6.45
N LYS A 183 -0.59 11.06 -7.35
CA LYS A 183 -1.89 11.68 -7.63
C LYS A 183 -2.87 10.66 -8.22
N TRP A 184 -2.44 9.91 -9.23
CA TRP A 184 -3.27 8.89 -9.88
C TRP A 184 -3.69 7.80 -8.90
N MET A 185 -2.79 7.29 -8.06
CA MET A 185 -3.12 6.21 -7.12
C MET A 185 -4.03 6.68 -5.98
N ARG A 186 -3.87 7.93 -5.52
CA ARG A 186 -4.83 8.53 -4.58
C ARG A 186 -6.21 8.67 -5.22
N MET A 187 -6.31 9.05 -6.49
CA MET A 187 -7.57 9.08 -7.22
C MET A 187 -8.15 7.67 -7.41
N SER A 188 -7.33 6.69 -7.82
CA SER A 188 -7.74 5.30 -8.06
C SER A 188 -8.26 4.62 -6.80
N GLY A 189 -7.75 5.00 -5.62
CA GLY A 189 -8.38 4.69 -4.34
C GLY A 189 -7.63 3.71 -3.44
N VAL A 190 -6.30 3.66 -3.55
CA VAL A 190 -5.48 2.87 -2.63
C VAL A 190 -5.29 3.57 -1.29
N ASP A 191 -5.23 2.80 -0.21
CA ASP A 191 -5.09 3.33 1.15
C ASP A 191 -3.66 3.60 1.53
N HIS A 192 -2.76 2.69 1.14
CA HIS A 192 -1.32 2.88 1.32
C HIS A 192 -0.62 2.93 -0.02
N ILE A 193 0.49 3.65 -0.07
CA ILE A 193 1.45 3.54 -1.18
C ILE A 193 2.88 3.73 -0.67
N HIS A 194 3.82 2.93 -1.17
CA HIS A 194 5.25 3.11 -0.90
C HIS A 194 5.75 4.46 -1.44
N ALA A 195 6.28 5.32 -0.58
CA ALA A 195 6.66 6.70 -0.93
C ALA A 195 8.16 6.99 -0.74
N GLY A 196 8.96 5.98 -0.39
CA GLY A 196 10.41 6.10 -0.21
C GLY A 196 10.81 6.43 1.23
N THR A 197 12.10 6.24 1.51
CA THR A 197 12.69 6.30 2.87
C THR A 197 13.69 7.42 3.06
N VAL A 198 14.20 8.04 1.98
CA VAL A 198 15.35 8.97 1.96
C VAL A 198 16.66 8.30 2.36
N VAL A 199 16.73 7.75 3.57
CA VAL A 199 17.95 7.20 4.20
C VAL A 199 18.13 5.69 4.00
N GLY A 200 17.18 5.04 3.32
CA GLY A 200 17.24 3.60 3.07
C GLY A 200 18.03 3.26 1.80
N LYS A 201 17.96 1.99 1.41
CA LYS A 201 18.73 1.45 0.28
C LYS A 201 18.22 1.85 -1.12
N LEU A 202 17.06 2.52 -1.20
CA LEU A 202 16.41 2.89 -2.46
C LEU A 202 16.52 4.40 -2.64
N GLU A 203 16.68 4.85 -3.90
CA GLU A 203 16.80 6.26 -4.23
C GLU A 203 15.64 7.11 -3.70
N GLY A 204 15.97 8.29 -3.18
CA GLY A 204 14.99 9.22 -2.62
C GLY A 204 15.60 10.53 -2.16
N ASP A 205 15.54 11.56 -3.01
CA ASP A 205 15.91 12.92 -2.59
C ASP A 205 14.97 13.42 -1.46
N PRO A 206 15.50 14.00 -0.37
CA PRO A 206 14.68 14.42 0.76
C PRO A 206 13.56 15.40 0.41
N LEU A 207 13.82 16.36 -0.49
CA LEU A 207 12.84 17.39 -0.85
C LEU A 207 11.75 16.82 -1.75
N MET A 208 12.14 15.98 -2.72
CA MET A 208 11.18 15.29 -3.58
C MET A 208 10.28 14.34 -2.77
N ILE A 209 10.85 13.59 -1.82
CA ILE A 209 10.07 12.70 -0.97
C ILE A 209 9.07 13.47 -0.12
N LYS A 210 9.45 14.62 0.47
CA LYS A 210 8.48 15.49 1.17
C LYS A 210 7.31 15.89 0.26
N GLY A 211 7.58 16.29 -0.98
CA GLY A 211 6.54 16.58 -1.97
C GLY A 211 5.59 15.40 -2.26
N PHE A 212 6.11 14.17 -2.32
CA PHE A 212 5.28 12.96 -2.47
C PHE A 212 4.37 12.74 -1.25
N TYR A 213 4.93 12.90 -0.05
CA TYR A 213 4.19 12.74 1.20
C TYR A 213 3.08 13.79 1.35
N ASP A 214 3.34 15.03 0.93
CA ASP A 214 2.35 16.11 0.96
C ASP A 214 1.23 15.85 -0.06
N THR A 215 1.60 15.42 -1.27
CA THR A 215 0.65 15.01 -2.32
C THR A 215 -0.35 13.96 -1.83
N LEU A 216 0.11 13.00 -1.02
CA LEU A 216 -0.71 11.91 -0.52
C LEU A 216 -1.57 12.28 0.71
N ARG A 217 -1.12 13.22 1.54
CA ARG A 217 -1.70 13.49 2.87
C ARG A 217 -2.45 14.80 3.00
N LEU A 218 -2.14 15.82 2.21
CA LEU A 218 -2.78 17.12 2.36
C LEU A 218 -4.16 17.16 1.67
N THR A 219 -5.00 18.09 2.09
CA THR A 219 -6.30 18.39 1.47
C THR A 219 -6.19 19.45 0.37
N HIS A 220 -5.11 20.23 0.40
CA HIS A 220 -4.75 21.25 -0.55
C HIS A 220 -3.22 21.24 -0.74
N LEU A 221 -2.76 21.54 -1.95
CA LEU A 221 -1.35 21.68 -2.30
C LEU A 221 -1.12 23.09 -2.82
N ASP A 222 -0.26 23.84 -2.15
CA ASP A 222 0.28 25.10 -2.67
C ASP A 222 1.45 24.83 -3.62
N VAL A 223 1.76 25.79 -4.49
CA VAL A 223 2.98 25.72 -5.33
C VAL A 223 4.21 25.72 -4.42
N ASN A 224 5.06 24.72 -4.58
CA ASN A 224 6.32 24.56 -3.84
C ASN A 224 7.37 23.93 -4.75
N LEU A 225 8.09 24.79 -5.48
CA LEU A 225 9.11 24.37 -6.45
C LEU A 225 10.25 23.55 -5.83
N PRO A 226 10.77 23.87 -4.62
CA PRO A 226 11.72 23.00 -3.94
C PRO A 226 11.25 21.56 -3.75
N TYR A 227 9.95 21.35 -3.50
CA TYR A 227 9.36 20.01 -3.32
C TYR A 227 8.86 19.42 -4.66
N GLY A 228 9.03 20.16 -5.76
CA GLY A 228 8.59 19.79 -7.10
C GLY A 228 7.07 19.83 -7.27
N ILE A 229 6.35 20.60 -6.45
CA ILE A 229 4.93 20.85 -6.62
C ILE A 229 4.78 22.09 -7.50
N PHE A 230 4.41 21.89 -8.77
CA PHE A 230 4.38 22.96 -9.77
C PHE A 230 3.01 23.62 -9.87
N PHE A 231 1.95 22.95 -9.40
CA PHE A 231 0.59 23.44 -9.50
C PHE A 231 -0.10 23.47 -8.15
N GLU A 232 -0.82 24.55 -7.89
CA GLU A 232 -1.82 24.59 -6.83
C GLU A 232 -2.96 23.62 -7.14
N MET A 233 -3.39 22.85 -6.14
CA MET A 233 -4.39 21.79 -6.32
C MET A 233 -5.13 21.47 -5.03
N THR A 234 -6.47 21.57 -5.06
CA THR A 234 -7.34 21.00 -4.02
C THR A 234 -7.59 19.51 -4.28
N TRP A 235 -7.74 18.74 -3.20
CA TRP A 235 -8.09 17.31 -3.27
C TRP A 235 -9.58 17.03 -3.29
N ALA A 236 -10.45 18.04 -3.38
CA ALA A 236 -11.91 17.86 -3.48
C ALA A 236 -12.49 16.96 -2.36
N SER A 237 -11.87 16.99 -1.17
CA SER A 237 -12.19 16.14 -0.02
C SER A 237 -11.98 14.63 -0.24
N LEU A 238 -11.24 14.21 -1.28
CA LEU A 238 -10.79 12.83 -1.39
C LEU A 238 -9.96 12.46 -0.16
N ARG A 239 -10.19 11.25 0.37
CA ARG A 239 -9.50 10.75 1.55
C ARG A 239 -7.98 10.80 1.37
N LYS A 240 -7.26 10.88 2.50
CA LYS A 240 -5.79 10.90 2.54
C LYS A 240 -5.26 9.48 2.34
N CYS A 241 -4.19 9.34 1.57
CA CYS A 241 -3.47 8.08 1.38
C CYS A 241 -2.26 8.03 2.32
N MET A 242 -2.04 6.90 3.01
CA MET A 242 -0.94 6.70 3.93
C MET A 242 0.36 6.42 3.15
N PRO A 243 1.38 7.29 3.23
CA PRO A 243 2.69 6.99 2.65
C PRO A 243 3.39 5.90 3.48
N VAL A 244 4.06 4.97 2.80
CA VAL A 244 4.83 3.88 3.43
C VAL A 244 6.32 4.08 3.15
N ALA A 245 7.11 4.18 4.22
CA ALA A 245 8.56 4.18 4.19
C ALA A 245 9.06 2.73 4.34
N SER A 246 9.66 2.15 3.30
CA SER A 246 10.20 0.80 3.35
C SER A 246 11.47 0.63 2.51
N GLY A 247 12.43 -0.14 3.04
CA GLY A 247 13.62 -0.60 2.33
C GLY A 247 14.95 -0.17 2.97
N GLY A 248 15.60 -1.10 3.67
CA GLY A 248 16.97 -0.91 4.18
C GLY A 248 17.09 0.15 5.28
N ILE A 249 16.11 0.20 6.18
CA ILE A 249 16.12 1.05 7.38
C ILE A 249 16.24 0.14 8.61
N HIS A 250 16.95 0.58 9.65
CA HIS A 250 17.18 -0.16 10.90
C HIS A 250 17.34 0.80 12.09
#